data_AF-A0A948PPV5-F1
#
_entry.id   AF-A0A948PPV5-F1
#
_cell.length_a   1.000
_cell.length_b   1.000
_cell.length_c   1.000
_cell.angle_alpha   90.00
_cell.angle_beta   90.00
_cell.angle_gamma   90.00
#
_symmetry.space_group_name_H-M   'P 1'
#
loop_
_entity.id
_entity.type
_entity.pdbx_description
1 polymer ?
#
loop_
_entity_poly.entity_id
_entity_poly.type
_entity_poly.pdbx_seq_one_letter_code
_entity_poly.pdbx_strand_id
1 'polypeptide(L)'
;MFGNRRRTSLYIGIVLGLFILSSAFAAGGQKALTFEDIMKFKEIRRPALSVDGSIVVYAVEPDRGDGGVFVHHRKTGAIYSVDRGSAPRISNNARWVVMTVRPAALETAKAEKDKPRQGMAILDTKSGEVVSIPEVQEYALSKDGEWLA
;
A
#
# COMPACT_ATOMS: atom_id res chain seq x y z
N MET A 1 -65.00 -25.44 -5.20
CA MET A 1 -63.75 -24.88 -4.61
C MET A 1 -62.52 -25.57 -5.23
N PHE A 2 -62.08 -25.21 -6.45
CA PHE A 2 -60.91 -25.88 -7.09
C PHE A 2 -60.03 -24.94 -7.97
N GLY A 3 -59.92 -23.65 -7.62
CA GLY A 3 -59.25 -22.64 -8.47
C GLY A 3 -57.77 -22.33 -8.18
N ASN A 4 -57.27 -22.57 -6.95
CA ASN A 4 -55.97 -22.01 -6.53
C ASN A 4 -54.75 -22.92 -6.68
N ARG A 5 -54.92 -24.25 -6.80
CA ARG A 5 -53.79 -25.21 -6.83
C ARG A 5 -52.88 -25.07 -8.06
N ARG A 6 -53.43 -24.64 -9.21
CA ARG A 6 -52.66 -24.43 -10.46
C ARG A 6 -51.84 -23.13 -10.44
N ARG A 7 -52.33 -22.08 -9.77
CA ARG A 7 -51.61 -20.80 -9.65
C ARG A 7 -50.46 -20.88 -8.65
N THR A 8 -50.66 -21.53 -7.50
CA THR A 8 -49.60 -21.76 -6.51
C THR A 8 -48.46 -22.62 -7.04
N SER A 9 -48.75 -23.63 -7.87
CA SER A 9 -47.74 -24.45 -8.55
C SER A 9 -46.89 -23.64 -9.55
N LEU A 10 -47.47 -22.59 -10.16
CA LEU A 10 -46.76 -21.72 -11.10
C LEU A 10 -45.80 -20.77 -10.37
N TYR A 11 -46.22 -20.19 -9.24
CA TYR A 11 -45.37 -19.33 -8.41
C TYR A 11 -44.22 -20.10 -7.75
N ILE A 12 -44.46 -21.33 -7.30
CA ILE A 12 -43.40 -22.21 -6.78
C ILE A 12 -42.37 -22.51 -7.88
N GLY A 13 -42.80 -22.79 -9.11
CA GLY A 13 -41.89 -22.99 -10.24
C GLY A 13 -41.06 -21.75 -10.58
N ILE A 14 -41.64 -20.55 -10.50
CA ILE A 14 -40.94 -19.28 -10.74
C ILE A 14 -39.93 -18.99 -9.61
N VAL A 15 -40.30 -19.20 -8.35
CA VAL A 15 -39.40 -19.00 -7.19
C VAL A 15 -38.25 -20.01 -7.20
N LEU A 16 -38.53 -21.28 -7.55
CA LEU A 16 -37.50 -22.32 -7.68
C LEU A 16 -36.55 -22.01 -8.86
N GLY A 17 -37.08 -21.53 -9.98
CA GLY A 17 -36.29 -21.09 -11.14
C GLY A 17 -35.39 -19.89 -10.84
N LEU A 18 -35.87 -18.93 -10.05
CA LEU A 18 -35.08 -17.76 -9.63
C LEU A 18 -33.95 -18.15 -8.66
N PHE A 19 -34.18 -19.16 -7.82
CA PHE A 19 -33.17 -19.66 -6.88
C PHE A 19 -32.02 -20.39 -7.60
N ILE A 20 -32.31 -21.17 -8.65
CA ILE A 20 -31.30 -21.88 -9.43
C ILE A 20 -30.45 -20.93 -10.28
N LEU A 21 -31.02 -19.82 -10.79
CA LEU A 21 -30.26 -18.78 -11.50
C LEU A 21 -29.25 -18.06 -10.60
N SER A 22 -29.56 -17.92 -9.30
CA SER A 22 -28.71 -17.20 -8.34
C SER A 22 -27.45 -17.99 -7.96
N SER A 23 -27.49 -19.33 -8.02
CA SER A 23 -26.33 -20.19 -7.75
C SER A 23 -25.27 -20.23 -8.86
N ALA A 24 -25.59 -19.79 -10.08
CA ALA A 24 -24.65 -19.81 -11.20
C ALA A 24 -23.57 -18.71 -11.14
N PHE A 25 -23.74 -17.71 -10.28
CA PHE A 25 -22.79 -16.58 -10.14
C PHE A 25 -21.66 -16.81 -9.12
N ALA A 26 -21.63 -17.98 -8.45
CA ALA A 26 -20.66 -18.26 -7.38
C ALA A 26 -19.37 -18.97 -7.85
N ALA A 27 -19.17 -19.20 -9.15
CA ALA A 27 -18.00 -19.90 -9.68
C ALA A 27 -16.86 -18.93 -10.09
N GLY A 28 -16.46 -18.04 -9.18
CA GLY A 28 -15.20 -17.32 -9.30
C GLY A 28 -14.05 -18.24 -8.88
N GLY A 29 -13.46 -18.98 -9.83
CA GLY A 29 -12.31 -19.83 -9.55
C GLY A 29 -11.14 -19.03 -8.97
N GLN A 30 -10.48 -19.56 -7.93
CA GLN A 30 -9.27 -18.96 -7.38
C GLN A 30 -8.22 -18.86 -8.49
N LYS A 31 -7.67 -17.65 -8.72
CA LYS A 31 -6.56 -17.45 -9.66
C LYS A 31 -5.42 -18.38 -9.26
N ALA A 32 -4.96 -19.22 -10.19
CA ALA A 32 -3.79 -20.06 -9.97
C ALA A 32 -2.57 -19.17 -9.68
N LEU A 33 -1.85 -19.46 -8.59
CA LEU A 33 -0.63 -18.74 -8.22
C LEU A 33 0.44 -18.97 -9.27
N THR A 34 0.88 -17.90 -9.93
CA THR A 34 1.94 -17.96 -10.95
C THR A 34 3.31 -17.57 -10.36
N PHE A 35 4.40 -17.88 -11.06
CA PHE A 35 5.74 -17.43 -10.65
C PHE A 35 5.86 -15.90 -10.62
N GLU A 36 5.16 -15.20 -11.51
CA GLU A 36 5.10 -13.73 -11.51
C GLU A 36 4.42 -13.18 -10.25
N ASP A 37 3.39 -13.87 -9.74
CA ASP A 37 2.72 -13.49 -8.50
C ASP A 37 3.68 -13.61 -7.29
N ILE A 38 4.55 -14.63 -7.29
CA ILE A 38 5.58 -14.82 -6.26
C ILE A 38 6.61 -13.68 -6.31
N MET A 39 7.11 -13.33 -7.50
CA MET A 39 8.11 -12.26 -7.65
C MET A 39 7.59 -10.86 -7.26
N LYS A 40 6.28 -10.65 -7.30
CA LYS A 40 5.63 -9.39 -6.92
C LYS A 40 5.08 -9.42 -5.49
N PHE A 41 5.37 -10.47 -4.72
CA PHE A 41 4.97 -10.53 -3.33
C PHE A 41 5.57 -9.35 -2.57
N LYS A 42 4.74 -8.67 -1.78
CA LYS A 42 5.08 -7.43 -1.10
C LYS A 42 5.28 -7.69 0.38
N GLU A 43 6.49 -7.41 0.86
CA GLU A 43 6.81 -7.54 2.28
C GLU A 43 6.71 -6.20 3.00
N ILE A 44 6.23 -6.23 4.24
CA ILE A 44 6.30 -5.09 5.14
C ILE A 44 7.68 -5.10 5.81
N ARG A 45 8.42 -4.00 5.65
CA ARG A 45 9.76 -3.82 6.24
C ARG A 45 9.81 -2.55 7.06
N ARG A 46 10.65 -2.58 8.11
CA ARG A 46 10.94 -1.44 8.99
C ARG A 46 9.67 -0.73 9.51
N PRO A 47 8.73 -1.45 10.14
CA PRO A 47 7.61 -0.81 10.79
C PRO A 47 8.12 0.08 11.93
N ALA A 48 7.56 1.28 12.05
CA ALA A 48 7.82 2.18 13.16
C ALA A 48 6.53 2.89 13.59
N LEU A 49 6.48 3.29 14.86
CA LEU A 49 5.37 3.98 15.49
C LEU A 49 5.90 5.26 16.13
N SER A 50 5.17 6.37 15.99
CA SER A 50 5.54 7.62 16.67
C SER A 50 5.44 7.49 18.18
N VAL A 51 6.17 8.35 18.91
CA VAL A 51 6.19 8.36 20.38
C VAL A 51 4.79 8.51 20.99
N ASP A 52 3.95 9.32 20.37
CA ASP A 52 2.56 9.55 20.80
C ASP A 52 1.58 8.49 20.24
N GLY A 53 2.07 7.52 19.47
CA GLY A 53 1.28 6.47 18.84
C GLY A 53 0.29 6.95 17.78
N SER A 54 0.36 8.18 17.32
CA SER A 54 -0.57 8.73 16.31
C SER A 54 -0.21 8.34 14.89
N ILE A 55 1.07 8.10 14.59
CA ILE A 55 1.59 7.80 13.26
C ILE A 55 2.20 6.41 13.22
N VAL A 56 1.78 5.59 12.26
CA VAL A 56 2.40 4.30 11.94
C VAL A 56 3.03 4.41 10.57
N VAL A 57 4.29 4.01 10.43
CA VAL A 57 4.98 3.98 9.12
C VAL A 57 5.56 2.61 8.85
N TYR A 58 5.64 2.25 7.58
CA TYR A 58 6.34 1.06 7.14
C TYR A 58 6.72 1.16 5.66
N ALA A 59 7.76 0.44 5.26
CA ALA A 59 8.08 0.23 3.85
C ALA A 59 7.37 -1.02 3.34
N VAL A 60 6.90 -0.99 2.10
CA VAL A 60 6.38 -2.11 1.34
C VAL A 60 7.35 -2.36 0.20
N GLU A 61 8.13 -3.43 0.30
CA GLU A 61 9.20 -3.74 -0.65
C GLU A 61 8.88 -5.08 -1.33
N PRO A 62 8.71 -5.12 -2.66
CA PRO A 62 8.62 -6.39 -3.40
C PRO A 62 10.01 -6.99 -3.63
N ASP A 63 10.08 -8.29 -3.91
CA ASP A 63 11.33 -8.97 -4.28
C ASP A 63 11.95 -8.39 -5.57
N ARG A 64 11.10 -7.98 -6.52
CA ARG A 64 11.49 -7.33 -7.77
C ARG A 64 10.64 -6.08 -8.01
N GLY A 65 11.30 -4.98 -8.34
CA GLY A 65 10.67 -3.72 -8.77
C GLY A 65 10.72 -2.63 -7.70
N ASP A 66 9.84 -1.65 -7.87
CA ASP A 66 9.76 -0.48 -7.00
C ASP A 66 8.83 -0.73 -5.82
N GLY A 67 9.35 -0.47 -4.61
CA GLY A 67 8.56 -0.45 -3.38
C GLY A 67 8.00 0.94 -3.08
N GLY A 68 7.57 1.13 -1.83
CA GLY A 68 7.16 2.44 -1.35
C GLY A 68 7.01 2.48 0.16
N VAL A 69 6.91 3.67 0.73
CA VAL A 69 6.61 3.88 2.15
C VAL A 69 5.15 4.27 2.31
N PHE A 70 4.52 3.73 3.35
CA PHE A 70 3.17 4.09 3.77
C PHE A 70 3.22 4.71 5.16
N VAL A 71 2.45 5.79 5.33
CA VAL A 71 2.31 6.56 6.56
C VAL A 71 0.84 6.63 6.91
N HIS A 72 0.47 6.06 8.05
CA HIS A 72 -0.90 6.01 8.55
C HIS A 72 -1.06 6.94 9.73
N HIS A 73 -1.99 7.87 9.62
CA HIS A 73 -2.38 8.74 10.71
C HIS A 73 -3.59 8.16 11.43
N ARG A 74 -3.37 7.54 12.60
CA ARG A 74 -4.40 6.77 13.32
C ARG A 74 -5.61 7.60 13.78
N LYS A 75 -5.40 8.88 14.12
CA LYS A 75 -6.49 9.76 14.60
C LYS A 75 -7.44 10.20 13.47
N THR A 76 -6.90 10.51 12.29
CA THR A 76 -7.67 11.02 11.15
C THR A 76 -8.07 9.91 10.17
N GLY A 77 -7.39 8.76 10.22
CA GLY A 77 -7.52 7.69 9.23
C GLY A 77 -6.80 7.99 7.91
N ALA A 78 -6.07 9.10 7.81
CA ALA A 78 -5.34 9.45 6.60
C ALA A 78 -4.20 8.47 6.33
N ILE A 79 -4.03 8.12 5.06
CA ILE A 79 -2.94 7.27 4.58
C ILE A 79 -2.21 8.04 3.50
N TYR A 80 -0.92 8.24 3.70
CA TYR A 80 -0.03 8.83 2.72
C TYR A 80 0.96 7.79 2.23
N SER A 81 1.37 7.90 0.96
CA SER A 81 2.35 7.01 0.38
C SER A 81 3.40 7.77 -0.41
N VAL A 82 4.63 7.27 -0.35
CA VAL A 82 5.75 7.78 -1.15
C VAL A 82 6.33 6.63 -1.96
N ASP A 83 6.20 6.72 -3.27
CA ASP A 83 6.72 5.72 -4.21
C ASP A 83 8.25 5.67 -4.16
N ARG A 84 8.80 4.47 -4.28
CA ARG A 84 10.23 4.16 -4.14
C ARG A 84 10.83 4.55 -2.79
N GLY A 85 10.01 5.01 -1.85
CA GLY A 85 10.41 5.26 -0.48
C GLY A 85 10.89 3.97 0.19
N SER A 86 11.91 4.10 1.01
CA SER A 86 12.46 3.03 1.83
C SER A 86 13.11 3.59 3.09
N ALA A 87 13.34 2.71 4.07
CA ALA A 87 13.94 3.09 5.36
C ALA A 87 13.26 4.30 6.05
N PRO A 88 11.93 4.29 6.25
CA PRO A 88 11.24 5.41 6.86
C PRO A 88 11.67 5.60 8.32
N ARG A 89 11.78 6.87 8.73
CA ARG A 89 12.01 7.28 10.12
C ARG A 89 11.04 8.39 10.49
N ILE A 90 10.49 8.30 11.69
CA ILE A 90 9.55 9.30 12.22
C ILE A 90 10.34 10.25 13.13
N SER A 91 10.08 11.54 13.00
CA SER A 91 10.52 12.56 13.96
C SER A 91 9.92 12.34 15.35
N ASN A 92 10.63 12.72 16.40
CA ASN A 92 10.13 12.54 17.77
C ASN A 92 8.84 13.31 18.06
N ASN A 93 8.62 14.45 17.38
CA ASN A 93 7.38 15.23 17.46
C ASN A 93 6.24 14.70 16.58
N ALA A 94 6.44 13.56 15.92
CA ALA A 94 5.50 12.89 15.00
C ALA A 94 5.08 13.73 13.78
N ARG A 95 5.66 14.92 13.55
CA ARG A 95 5.24 15.81 12.46
C ARG A 95 5.82 15.37 11.12
N TRP A 96 7.07 14.95 11.12
CA TRP A 96 7.82 14.61 9.91
C TRP A 96 8.08 13.11 9.81
N VAL A 97 7.97 12.59 8.59
CA VAL A 97 8.50 11.28 8.22
C VAL A 97 9.53 11.47 7.12
N VAL A 98 10.78 11.06 7.39
CA VAL A 98 11.87 11.10 6.42
C VAL A 98 12.13 9.71 5.88
N MET A 99 12.50 9.61 4.61
CA MET A 99 12.75 8.33 3.95
C MET A 99 13.71 8.47 2.78
N THR A 100 14.37 7.37 2.43
CA THR A 100 15.25 7.29 1.27
C THR A 100 14.42 6.93 0.05
N VAL A 101 14.53 7.72 -1.02
CA VAL A 101 13.89 7.44 -2.31
C VAL A 101 14.88 6.70 -3.19
N ARG A 102 14.60 5.43 -3.49
CA ARG A 102 15.42 4.63 -4.38
C ARG A 102 15.25 5.10 -5.84
N PRO A 103 16.28 5.00 -6.68
CA PRO A 103 16.09 5.18 -8.11
C PRO A 103 15.19 4.07 -8.66
N ALA A 104 14.60 4.30 -9.84
CA ALA A 104 13.70 3.32 -10.43
C ALA A 104 14.44 2.00 -10.69
N ALA A 105 13.83 0.88 -10.30
CA ALA A 105 14.41 -0.45 -10.46
C ALA A 105 14.77 -0.77 -11.92
N LEU A 106 13.99 -0.27 -12.87
CA LEU A 106 14.26 -0.46 -14.30
C LEU A 106 15.48 0.32 -14.79
N GLU A 107 15.73 1.51 -14.24
CA GLU A 107 16.87 2.34 -14.61
C GLU A 107 18.16 1.78 -14.00
N THR A 108 18.10 1.34 -12.74
CA THR A 108 19.23 0.69 -12.08
C THR A 108 19.61 -0.65 -12.72
N ALA A 109 18.63 -1.44 -13.17
CA ALA A 109 18.88 -2.70 -13.87
C ALA A 109 19.53 -2.52 -15.25
N LYS A 110 19.30 -1.38 -15.92
CA LYS A 110 19.88 -1.06 -17.23
C LYS A 110 21.22 -0.33 -17.14
N ALA A 111 21.59 0.20 -15.98
CA ALA A 111 22.78 1.01 -15.78
C ALA A 111 24.03 0.15 -15.51
N GLU A 112 24.95 0.07 -16.48
CA GLU A 112 26.22 -0.65 -16.33
C GLU A 112 27.38 0.21 -15.79
N LYS A 113 27.39 1.53 -16.09
CA LYS A 113 28.51 2.43 -15.74
C LYS A 113 28.14 3.57 -14.80
N ASP A 114 26.99 4.20 -15.00
CA ASP A 114 26.54 5.31 -14.15
C ASP A 114 25.23 4.95 -13.46
N LYS A 115 25.33 4.44 -12.23
CA LYS A 115 24.17 4.01 -11.46
C LYS A 115 23.47 5.25 -10.90
N PRO A 116 22.16 5.41 -11.12
CA PRO A 116 21.44 6.56 -10.59
C PRO A 116 21.51 6.57 -9.05
N ARG A 117 21.70 7.75 -8.50
CA ARG A 117 21.86 7.95 -7.05
C ARG A 117 20.50 7.95 -6.36
N GLN A 118 20.47 7.47 -5.12
CA GLN A 118 19.29 7.60 -4.28
C GLN A 118 19.06 9.06 -3.87
N GLY A 119 17.82 9.39 -3.56
CA GLY A 119 17.40 10.67 -3.00
C GLY A 119 16.77 10.50 -1.62
N MET A 120 16.14 11.56 -1.15
CA MET A 120 15.41 11.60 0.10
C MET A 120 14.03 12.23 -0.12
N ALA A 121 13.04 11.82 0.67
CA ALA A 121 11.77 12.49 0.76
C ALA A 121 11.44 12.80 2.22
N ILE A 122 10.77 13.93 2.44
CA ILE A 122 10.26 14.39 3.71
C ILE A 122 8.76 14.56 3.57
N LEU A 123 8.00 13.93 4.44
CA LEU A 123 6.54 13.99 4.47
C LEU A 123 6.06 14.72 5.72
N ASP A 124 5.21 15.73 5.57
CA ASP A 124 4.46 16.33 6.69
C ASP A 124 3.20 15.49 6.95
N THR A 125 3.12 14.90 8.15
CA THR A 125 2.00 14.05 8.56
C THR A 125 0.69 14.79 8.76
N LYS A 126 0.72 16.13 8.92
CA LYS A 126 -0.47 16.95 9.10
C LYS A 126 -1.12 17.29 7.76
N SER A 127 -0.33 17.71 6.77
CA SER A 127 -0.83 18.13 5.45
C SER A 127 -0.81 17.00 4.42
N GLY A 128 0.08 16.01 4.59
CA GLY A 128 0.39 15.02 3.56
C GLY A 128 1.35 15.53 2.48
N GLU A 129 1.89 16.74 2.63
CA GLU A 129 2.85 17.30 1.68
C GLU A 129 4.15 16.50 1.69
N VAL A 130 4.71 16.28 0.50
CA VAL A 130 5.96 15.53 0.30
C VAL A 130 6.96 16.40 -0.44
N VAL A 131 8.10 16.65 0.20
CA VAL A 131 9.25 17.32 -0.40
C VAL A 131 10.29 16.27 -0.77
N SER A 132 10.61 16.16 -2.05
CA SER A 132 11.63 15.24 -2.56
C SER A 132 12.91 15.98 -2.91
N ILE A 133 14.04 15.44 -2.47
CA ILE A 133 15.38 15.97 -2.71
C ILE A 133 16.20 14.90 -3.44
N PRO A 134 16.61 15.15 -4.69
CA PRO A 134 17.41 14.18 -5.44
C PRO A 134 18.85 14.11 -4.92
N GLU A 135 19.54 13.01 -5.22
CA GLU A 135 20.98 12.82 -4.97
C GLU A 135 21.45 13.01 -3.51
N VAL A 136 20.71 12.45 -2.55
CA VAL A 136 21.06 12.45 -1.13
C VAL A 136 21.60 11.08 -0.73
N GLN A 137 22.87 11.00 -0.32
CA GLN A 137 23.48 9.73 0.09
C GLN A 137 23.12 9.34 1.52
N GLU A 138 23.25 10.29 2.44
CA GLU A 138 23.01 10.11 3.86
C GLU A 138 22.26 11.33 4.41
N TYR A 139 21.51 11.09 5.48
CA TYR A 139 20.83 12.14 6.23
C TYR A 139 20.64 11.70 7.67
N ALA A 140 20.61 12.66 8.59
CA ALA A 140 20.36 12.47 10.00
C ALA A 140 19.28 13.45 10.47
N LEU A 141 18.26 12.90 11.12
CA LEU A 141 17.20 13.68 11.74
C LEU A 141 17.61 14.00 13.19
N SER A 142 17.50 15.26 13.58
CA SER A 142 17.78 15.69 14.94
C SER A 142 16.79 15.07 15.95
N LYS A 143 17.22 15.00 17.21
CA LYS A 143 16.41 14.41 18.28
C LYS A 143 15.13 15.22 18.56
N ASP A 144 15.14 16.52 18.38
CA ASP A 144 13.94 17.37 18.51
C ASP A 144 13.04 17.30 17.26
N GLY A 145 13.54 16.79 16.14
CA GLY A 145 12.83 16.73 14.87
C GLY A 145 12.70 18.09 14.17
N GLU A 146 13.53 19.07 14.53
CA GLU A 146 13.55 20.41 13.92
C GLU A 146 14.60 20.54 12.81
N TRP A 147 15.65 19.71 12.83
CA TRP A 147 16.77 19.79 11.91
C TRP A 147 17.00 18.48 11.17
N LEU A 148 17.44 18.62 9.92
CA LEU A 148 17.85 17.53 9.04
C LEU A 148 19.19 17.91 8.44
N ALA A 149 20.19 17.03 8.62
CA ALA A 149 21.56 17.22 8.14
C ALA A 149 21.95 16.09 7.18
#